data_AF-A0A9Q3PYY5-F1
#
_entry.id   AF-A0A9Q3PYY5-F1
#
_cell.length_a   1.000
_cell.length_b   1.000
_cell.length_c   1.000
_cell.angle_alpha   90.00
_cell.angle_beta   90.00
_cell.angle_gamma   90.00
#
_symmetry.space_group_name_H-M   'P 1'
#
loop_
_entity.id
_entity.type
_entity.pdbx_description
1 polymer ?
#
loop_
_entity_poly.entity_id
_entity_poly.type
_entity_poly.pdbx_seq_one_letter_code
_entity_poly.pdbx_strand_id
1 'polypeptide(L)'
;MSLKSINSQEQTKSQEIIIQDKMNYSCLLGMIEVSVGQEGNIVKELVDTGSELSIIPEVESIKARLPLRVLNMRLRGIGGYSTAIVGLSENFVLVLQSGEEKEFTSL
;
A
#
# COMPACT_ATOMS: atom_id res chain seq x y z
N MET A 1 61.24 -30.61 -23.43
CA MET A 1 62.35 -29.74 -22.96
C MET A 1 61.74 -28.42 -22.49
N SER A 2 61.73 -28.20 -21.17
CA SER A 2 61.71 -26.87 -20.51
C SER A 2 62.94 -26.07 -20.95
N LEU A 3 63.08 -24.73 -20.91
CA LEU A 3 62.35 -23.52 -20.47
C LEU A 3 63.08 -22.35 -21.20
N LYS A 4 62.53 -21.15 -21.42
CA LYS A 4 62.42 -20.02 -20.46
C LYS A 4 61.74 -18.83 -21.19
N SER A 5 60.61 -18.31 -20.68
CA SER A 5 60.42 -17.09 -19.86
C SER A 5 60.32 -15.77 -20.64
N ILE A 6 59.20 -15.05 -20.48
CA ILE A 6 59.14 -13.64 -20.03
C ILE A 6 57.80 -13.45 -19.32
N ASN A 7 57.89 -12.97 -18.08
CA ASN A 7 56.80 -12.41 -17.28
C ASN A 7 56.50 -10.99 -17.76
N SER A 8 55.23 -10.68 -17.97
CA SER A 8 54.70 -9.33 -17.76
C SER A 8 53.29 -9.49 -17.22
N GLN A 9 53.13 -9.11 -15.97
CA GLN A 9 51.84 -9.01 -15.31
C GLN A 9 50.98 -8.01 -16.08
N GLU A 10 49.83 -8.45 -16.58
CA GLU A 10 48.71 -7.54 -16.79
C GLU A 10 47.50 -8.19 -16.14
N GLN A 11 47.20 -7.66 -14.96
CA GLN A 11 46.07 -8.01 -14.11
C GLN A 11 44.80 -7.64 -14.89
N THR A 12 44.28 -8.55 -15.69
CA THR A 12 42.94 -8.41 -16.29
C THR A 12 41.94 -8.53 -15.15
N LYS A 13 41.65 -7.36 -14.58
CA LYS A 13 40.60 -7.09 -13.62
C LYS A 13 39.32 -7.73 -14.17
N SER A 14 38.88 -8.83 -13.58
CA SER A 14 37.52 -9.31 -13.75
C SER A 14 36.62 -8.20 -13.25
N GLN A 15 36.18 -7.33 -14.15
CA GLN A 15 35.08 -6.43 -13.88
C GLN A 15 33.87 -7.34 -13.74
N GLU A 16 33.51 -7.60 -12.49
CA GLU A 16 32.23 -8.18 -12.13
C GLU A 16 31.18 -7.23 -12.71
N ILE A 17 30.54 -7.64 -13.81
CA ILE A 17 29.39 -6.94 -14.36
C ILE A 17 28.29 -7.16 -13.34
N ILE A 18 28.15 -6.21 -12.41
CA ILE A 18 26.97 -6.14 -11.55
C ILE A 18 25.83 -5.76 -12.47
N ILE A 19 25.13 -6.77 -12.98
CA ILE A 19 23.78 -6.58 -13.52
C ILE A 19 22.95 -6.17 -12.30
N GLN A 20 22.79 -4.87 -12.10
CA GLN A 20 21.72 -4.38 -11.22
C GLN A 20 20.42 -4.71 -11.93
N ASP A 21 19.92 -5.92 -11.70
CA ASP A 21 18.53 -6.25 -11.96
C ASP A 21 17.71 -5.21 -11.21
N LYS A 22 17.13 -4.28 -11.95
CA LYS A 22 16.26 -3.25 -11.42
C LYS A 22 14.99 -3.97 -10.99
N MET A 23 15.01 -4.48 -9.77
CA MET A 23 13.88 -5.19 -9.16
C MET A 23 12.72 -4.21 -9.04
N ASN A 24 11.82 -4.22 -10.01
CA ASN A 24 10.56 -3.51 -9.93
C ASN A 24 9.65 -4.34 -9.00
N TYR A 25 9.75 -4.11 -7.69
CA TYR A 25 8.80 -4.69 -6.75
C TYR A 25 7.54 -3.82 -6.75
N SER A 26 6.51 -4.23 -7.48
CA SER A 26 5.16 -3.70 -7.29
C SER A 26 4.45 -4.58 -6.26
N CYS A 27 4.11 -4.04 -5.09
CA CYS A 27 3.09 -4.67 -4.26
C CYS A 27 1.73 -4.23 -4.80
N LEU A 28 0.93 -5.19 -5.24
CA LEU A 28 -0.46 -4.91 -5.57
C LEU A 28 -1.19 -4.62 -4.26
N LEU A 29 -1.80 -3.45 -4.18
CA LEU A 29 -2.67 -3.09 -3.06
C LEU A 29 -4.07 -3.61 -3.34
N GLY A 30 -4.65 -4.36 -2.40
CA GLY A 30 -6.04 -4.79 -2.46
C GLY A 30 -6.96 -3.58 -2.25
N MET A 31 -7.35 -2.92 -3.33
CA MET A 31 -8.28 -1.79 -3.29
C MET A 31 -9.67 -2.26 -3.69
N ILE A 32 -10.69 -1.84 -2.94
CA ILE A 32 -12.09 -2.11 -3.23
C ILE A 32 -12.86 -0.79 -3.37
N GLU A 33 -13.94 -0.81 -4.15
CA GLU A 33 -14.93 0.27 -4.14
C GLU A 33 -16.10 -0.14 -3.25
N VAL A 34 -16.40 0.70 -2.27
CA VAL A 34 -17.48 0.49 -1.31
C VAL A 34 -18.43 1.67 -1.36
N SER A 35 -19.72 1.38 -1.43
CA SER A 35 -20.77 2.35 -1.15
C SER A 35 -20.98 2.43 0.36
N VAL A 36 -20.85 3.64 0.90
CA VAL A 36 -20.86 3.94 2.33
C VAL A 36 -22.04 4.86 2.66
N GLY A 37 -22.74 4.54 3.75
CA GLY A 37 -23.86 5.33 4.26
C GLY A 37 -25.15 5.16 3.46
N GLN A 38 -26.15 5.99 3.75
CA GLN A 38 -27.51 5.87 3.18
C GLN A 38 -27.64 6.45 1.77
N GLU A 39 -26.75 7.38 1.40
CA GLU A 39 -26.81 8.09 0.10
C GLU A 39 -25.96 7.45 -0.99
N GLY A 40 -25.38 6.27 -0.74
CA GLY A 40 -24.65 5.51 -1.75
C GLY A 40 -23.29 6.08 -2.14
N ASN A 41 -22.64 6.84 -1.24
CA ASN A 41 -21.37 7.49 -1.54
C ASN A 41 -20.27 6.44 -1.76
N ILE A 42 -19.65 6.44 -2.94
CA ILE A 42 -18.61 5.48 -3.29
C ILE A 42 -17.26 5.97 -2.80
N VAL A 43 -16.58 5.15 -2.01
CA VAL A 43 -15.23 5.38 -1.49
C VAL A 43 -14.34 4.24 -1.95
N LYS A 44 -13.10 4.57 -2.34
CA LYS A 44 -12.06 3.57 -2.57
C LYS A 44 -11.37 3.27 -1.25
N GLU A 45 -11.42 2.02 -0.82
CA GLU A 45 -10.88 1.58 0.46
C GLU A 45 -9.78 0.53 0.26
N LEU A 46 -8.76 0.59 1.11
CA LEU A 46 -7.69 -0.40 1.16
C LEU A 46 -8.14 -1.57 2.06
N VAL A 47 -8.00 -2.79 1.55
CA VAL A 47 -8.18 -4.00 2.35
C VAL A 47 -6.92 -4.24 3.17
N ASP A 48 -6.88 -3.68 4.38
CA ASP A 48 -5.72 -3.72 5.27
C ASP A 48 -5.93 -4.69 6.44
N THR A 49 -5.41 -5.92 6.30
CA THR A 49 -5.44 -6.94 7.35
C THR A 49 -4.48 -6.65 8.52
N GLY A 50 -3.57 -5.70 8.35
CA GLY A 50 -2.65 -5.25 9.41
C GLY A 50 -3.26 -4.20 10.34
N SER A 51 -4.44 -3.68 10.00
CA SER A 51 -5.18 -2.72 10.80
C SER A 51 -6.24 -3.41 11.66
N GLU A 52 -6.40 -2.96 12.92
CA GLU A 52 -7.45 -3.46 13.82
C GLU A 52 -8.82 -2.84 13.54
N LEU A 53 -8.85 -1.69 12.86
CA LEU A 53 -10.02 -0.87 12.62
C LEU A 53 -9.99 -0.30 11.21
N SER A 54 -11.14 -0.29 10.54
CA SER A 54 -11.34 0.53 9.33
C SER A 54 -11.35 2.00 9.70
N ILE A 55 -10.56 2.81 8.97
CA ILE A 55 -10.42 4.24 9.22
C ILE A 55 -10.83 4.97 7.95
N ILE A 56 -11.78 5.88 8.09
CA ILE A 56 -12.21 6.78 7.03
C ILE A 56 -11.75 8.21 7.37
N PRO A 57 -11.23 8.99 6.40
CA PRO A 57 -10.96 10.40 6.63
C PRO A 57 -12.23 11.14 7.06
N GLU A 58 -12.09 12.11 7.97
CA GLU A 58 -13.22 12.91 8.46
C GLU A 58 -14.01 13.59 7.32
N VAL A 59 -13.32 14.05 6.29
CA VAL A 59 -13.96 14.67 5.12
C VAL A 59 -14.88 13.69 4.40
N GLU A 60 -14.47 12.43 4.27
CA GLU A 60 -15.27 11.40 3.60
C GLU A 60 -16.42 10.90 4.50
N SER A 61 -16.22 10.84 5.81
CA SER A 61 -17.31 10.49 6.75
C SER A 61 -18.42 11.54 6.78
N ILE A 62 -18.07 12.82 6.68
CA ILE A 62 -19.03 13.94 6.58
C ILE A 62 -19.81 13.85 5.26
N LYS A 63 -19.13 13.63 4.13
CA LYS A 63 -19.79 13.45 2.82
C LYS A 63 -20.75 12.26 2.83
N ALA A 64 -20.32 11.14 3.42
CA ALA A 64 -21.13 9.94 3.56
C ALA A 64 -22.25 10.05 4.61
N ARG A 65 -22.33 11.17 5.34
CA ARG A 65 -23.28 11.43 6.44
C ARG A 65 -23.31 10.28 7.45
N LEU A 66 -22.13 9.77 7.78
CA LEU A 66 -22.01 8.69 8.75
C LEU A 66 -22.45 9.17 10.13
N PRO A 67 -23.23 8.37 10.88
CA PRO A 67 -23.61 8.70 12.25
C PRO A 67 -22.37 8.61 13.15
N LEU A 68 -21.80 9.76 13.55
CA LEU A 68 -20.59 9.79 14.36
C LEU A 68 -20.91 9.97 15.85
N ARG A 69 -20.41 9.05 16.67
CA ARG A 69 -20.29 9.21 18.12
C ARG A 69 -18.91 9.73 18.47
N VAL A 70 -18.83 10.81 19.25
CA VAL A 70 -17.54 11.36 19.71
C VAL A 70 -16.83 10.34 20.60
N LEU A 71 -15.55 10.14 20.35
CA LEU A 71 -14.66 9.30 21.14
C LEU A 71 -13.35 10.03 21.42
N ASN A 72 -12.80 9.81 22.61
CA ASN A 72 -11.42 10.17 22.91
C ASN A 72 -10.52 8.96 22.65
N MET A 73 -10.22 8.72 21.38
CA MET A 73 -9.30 7.67 20.95
C MET A 73 -8.17 8.27 20.11
N ARG A 74 -7.01 7.61 20.14
CA ARG A 74 -5.87 7.94 19.30
C ARG A 74 -5.30 6.67 18.69
N LEU A 75 -4.95 6.72 17.42
CA LEU A 75 -4.28 5.65 16.70
C LEU A 75 -2.78 5.90 16.62
N ARG A 76 -1.99 4.83 16.64
CA ARG A 76 -0.54 4.90 16.44
C ARG A 76 -0.17 4.10 15.20
N GLY A 77 0.38 4.77 14.21
CA GLY A 77 0.89 4.13 12.99
C GLY A 77 2.36 3.71 13.13
N ILE A 78 2.89 3.08 12.07
CA ILE A 78 4.29 2.63 11.99
C ILE A 78 5.31 3.78 12.21
N GLY A 79 4.95 5.00 11.81
CA GLY A 79 5.80 6.18 11.99
C GLY A 79 5.82 6.72 13.43
N GLY A 80 5.13 6.08 14.37
CA GLY A 80 5.10 6.49 15.78
C GLY A 80 4.18 7.69 16.08
N TYR A 81 3.67 8.37 15.06
CA TYR A 81 2.71 9.47 15.20
C TYR A 81 1.39 8.99 15.81
N SER A 82 0.84 9.83 16.70
CA SER A 82 -0.44 9.60 17.35
C SER A 82 -1.51 10.50 16.73
N THR A 83 -2.44 9.90 15.99
CA THR A 83 -3.52 10.59 15.28
C THR A 83 -4.81 10.50 16.09
N ALA A 84 -5.50 11.62 16.29
CA ALA A 84 -6.78 11.62 17.00
C ALA A 84 -7.90 11.05 16.13
N ILE A 85 -8.79 10.25 16.74
CA ILE A 85 -10.04 9.80 16.13
C ILE A 85 -11.14 10.74 16.58
N VAL A 86 -11.74 11.44 15.60
CA VAL A 86 -12.74 12.48 15.85
C VAL A 86 -14.16 11.91 16.08
N GLY A 87 -14.40 10.66 15.68
CA GLY A 87 -15.66 9.97 15.94
C GLY A 87 -15.62 8.51 15.49
N LEU A 88 -16.61 7.75 15.95
CA LEU A 88 -16.86 6.38 15.55
C LEU A 88 -18.24 6.26 14.91
N SER A 89 -18.28 5.62 13.75
CA SER A 89 -19.51 5.25 13.07
C SER A 89 -19.87 3.81 13.43
N GLU A 90 -21.08 3.59 13.92
CA GLU A 90 -21.64 2.28 14.27
C GLU A 90 -22.97 2.08 13.52
N ASN A 91 -23.37 0.82 13.32
CA ASN A 91 -24.69 0.45 12.78
C ASN A 91 -25.01 1.04 11.39
N PHE A 92 -24.03 1.04 10.48
CA PHE A 92 -24.24 1.41 9.08
C PHE A 92 -23.90 0.25 8.15
N VAL A 93 -24.39 0.33 6.91
CA VAL A 93 -24.17 -0.70 5.89
C VAL A 93 -23.05 -0.25 4.94
N LEU A 94 -22.17 -1.20 4.64
CA LEU A 94 -21.20 -1.11 3.55
C LEU A 94 -21.65 -2.03 2.43
N VAL A 95 -21.70 -1.52 1.20
CA VAL A 95 -22.06 -2.31 0.02
C VAL A 95 -20.87 -2.34 -0.93
N LEU A 96 -20.24 -3.51 -1.07
CA LEU A 96 -19.19 -3.74 -2.05
C LEU A 96 -19.73 -3.48 -3.46
N GLN A 97 -19.06 -2.62 -4.21
CA GLN A 97 -19.33 -2.45 -5.63
C GLN A 97 -18.54 -3.51 -6.39
N SER A 98 -19.22 -4.29 -7.25
CA SER A 98 -18.51 -5.19 -8.16
C SER A 98 -17.82 -4.34 -9.22
N GLY A 99 -16.48 -4.29 -9.19
CA GLY A 99 -15.69 -3.72 -10.28
C GLY A 99 -15.73 -4.63 -11.51
N GLU A 100 -15.68 -4.05 -12.70
CA GLU A 100 -15.34 -4.79 -13.92
C GLU A 100 -13.89 -5.29 -13.83
N GLU A 101 -13.63 -6.53 -14.28
CA GLU A 101 -12.27 -7.06 -14.39
C GLU A 101 -11.43 -6.15 -15.29
N LYS A 102 -10.40 -5.52 -14.72
CA LYS A 102 -9.39 -4.79 -15.50
C LYS A 102 -8.15 -5.63 -15.58
N GLU A 103 -7.87 -6.13 -16.78
CA GLU A 103 -6.63 -6.82 -17.10
C GLU A 103 -5.47 -5.84 -16.94
N PHE A 104 -4.59 -6.10 -15.97
CA PHE A 104 -3.35 -5.36 -15.82
C PHE A 104 -2.29 -6.00 -16.71
N THR A 105 -2.04 -5.43 -17.88
CA THR A 105 -0.85 -5.76 -18.68
C THR A 105 0.36 -5.08 -18.04
N SER A 106 1.35 -5.89 -17.66
CA SER A 106 2.65 -5.41 -17.19
C SER A 106 3.32 -4.56 -18.28
N LEU A 107 3.75 -3.34 -17.92
CA LEU A 107 4.58 -2.46 -18.75
C LEU A 107 5.98 -3.03 -18.97
#